data_AF-A0A962QGX5-F1
#
_entry.id   AF-A0A962QGX5-F1
#
_cell.length_a   1.000
_cell.length_b   1.000
_cell.length_c   1.000
_cell.angle_alpha   90.00
_cell.angle_beta   90.00
_cell.angle_gamma   90.00
#
_symmetry.space_group_name_H-M   'P 1'
#
loop_
_entity.id
_entity.type
_entity.pdbx_description
1 polymer ?
#
loop_
_entity_poly.entity_id
_entity_poly.type
_entity_poly.pdbx_seq_one_letter_code
_entity_poly.pdbx_strand_id
1 'polypeptide(L)'
;MSESSSILPPRLPYSFAKRHGVLVREVHPEHATVAHRANVGLHSLIELRRVLARPIQLEAVTDDTFALLLQRVYENDGSGS
;
A
#
# COMPACT_ATOMS: atom_id res chain seq x y z
N MET A 1 -1.18 -5.70 -27.31
CA MET A 1 -0.50 -5.47 -26.02
C MET A 1 -1.35 -4.51 -25.24
N SER A 2 -2.06 -4.99 -24.22
CA SER A 2 -2.93 -4.14 -23.40
C SER A 2 -2.07 -3.21 -22.56
N GLU A 3 -2.21 -1.90 -22.75
CA GLU A 3 -1.76 -0.93 -21.74
C GLU A 3 -2.58 -1.18 -20.47
N SER A 4 -1.95 -1.75 -19.45
CA SER A 4 -2.50 -1.80 -18.10
C SER A 4 -2.60 -0.36 -17.61
N SER A 5 -3.79 0.24 -17.72
CA SER A 5 -4.05 1.57 -17.18
C SER A 5 -4.00 1.48 -15.65
N SER A 6 -2.81 1.74 -15.10
CA SER A 6 -2.58 1.85 -13.67
C SER A 6 -3.09 3.20 -13.20
N ILE A 7 -4.06 3.18 -12.29
CA ILE A 7 -4.56 4.37 -11.64
C ILE A 7 -3.56 4.69 -10.52
N LEU A 8 -3.14 5.95 -10.38
CA LEU A 8 -2.28 6.32 -9.25
C LEU A 8 -2.97 5.89 -7.95
N PRO A 9 -2.32 5.03 -7.13
CA PRO A 9 -2.94 4.52 -5.92
C PRO A 9 -3.27 5.68 -4.98
N PRO A 10 -4.44 5.67 -4.30
CA PRO A 10 -4.68 6.60 -3.22
C PRO A 10 -3.59 6.37 -2.17
N ARG A 11 -2.78 7.41 -1.92
CA ARG A 11 -1.67 7.32 -0.98
C ARG A 11 -2.23 7.28 0.43
N LEU A 12 -1.94 6.19 1.15
CA LEU A 12 -2.18 6.16 2.59
C LEU A 12 -1.30 7.23 3.26
N PRO A 13 -1.73 7.85 4.37
CA PRO A 13 -0.83 8.67 5.17
C PRO A 13 0.36 7.83 5.66
N TYR A 14 1.57 8.42 5.68
CA TYR A 14 2.79 7.73 6.15
C TYR A 14 2.59 7.07 7.51
N SER A 15 1.98 7.78 8.45
CA SER A 15 1.73 7.30 9.82
C SER A 15 0.82 6.06 9.84
N PHE A 16 -0.18 6.01 8.96
CA PHE A 16 -1.05 4.85 8.82
C PHE A 16 -0.27 3.66 8.24
N ALA A 17 0.43 3.87 7.12
CA ALA A 17 1.21 2.81 6.46
C ALA A 17 2.25 2.21 7.42
N LYS A 18 3.00 3.06 8.13
CA LYS A 18 4.00 2.65 9.13
C LYS A 18 3.37 1.92 10.32
N ARG A 19 2.32 2.47 10.92
CA ARG A 19 1.67 1.90 12.11
C ARG A 19 1.07 0.53 11.81
N HIS A 20 0.33 0.44 10.70
CA HIS A 20 -0.42 -0.75 10.35
C HIS A 20 0.39 -1.75 9.51
N GLY A 21 1.58 -1.39 9.05
CA GLY A 21 2.47 -2.29 8.32
C GLY A 21 1.92 -2.69 6.95
N VAL A 22 1.23 -1.77 6.26
CA VAL A 22 0.62 -1.97 4.95
C VAL A 22 0.98 -0.83 4.00
N LEU A 23 1.17 -1.15 2.73
CA LEU A 23 1.51 -0.18 1.69
C LEU A 23 0.87 -0.57 0.37
N VAL A 24 0.10 0.34 -0.24
CA VAL A 24 -0.44 0.12 -1.59
C VAL A 24 0.69 0.29 -2.60
N ARG A 25 0.93 -0.72 -3.43
CA ARG A 25 1.96 -0.71 -4.48
C ARG A 25 1.39 -0.29 -5.82
N GLU A 26 0.30 -0.92 -6.21
CA GLU A 26 -0.35 -0.68 -7.49
C GLU A 26 -1.85 -0.77 -7.34
N VAL A 27 -2.57 0.00 -8.16
CA VAL A 27 -4.02 -0.04 -8.23
C VAL A 27 -4.44 -0.28 -9.68
N HIS A 28 -4.98 -1.47 -9.90
CA HIS A 28 -5.56 -1.92 -11.14
C HIS A 28 -7.08 -1.78 -11.10
N PRO A 29 -7.78 -1.86 -12.25
CA PRO A 29 -9.24 -1.86 -12.27
C PRO A 29 -9.86 -2.98 -11.41
N GLU A 30 -9.28 -4.19 -11.47
CA GLU A 30 -9.84 -5.38 -10.82
C GLU A 30 -9.36 -5.59 -9.38
N HIS A 31 -8.19 -5.05 -9.01
CA HIS A 31 -7.60 -5.26 -7.68
C HIS A 31 -6.56 -4.19 -7.33
N ALA A 32 -6.13 -4.17 -6.07
CA ALA A 32 -4.95 -3.45 -5.63
C ALA A 32 -3.90 -4.41 -5.07
N THR A 33 -2.63 -4.13 -5.35
CA THR A 33 -1.51 -4.88 -4.77
C THR A 33 -1.04 -4.18 -3.51
N VAL A 34 -0.97 -4.91 -2.40
CA VAL A 34 -0.63 -4.38 -1.07
C VAL A 34 0.53 -5.16 -0.50
N ALA A 35 1.65 -4.48 -0.29
CA ALA A 35 2.77 -5.01 0.50
C ALA A 35 2.44 -4.93 1.99
N HIS A 36 2.74 -5.98 2.75
CA HIS A 36 2.50 -6.03 4.18
C HIS A 36 3.60 -6.77 4.95
N ARG A 37 3.77 -6.40 6.23
CA ARG A 37 4.66 -7.12 7.16
C ARG A 37 4.02 -8.41 7.66
N ALA A 38 4.83 -9.32 8.20
CA ALA A 38 4.37 -10.62 8.71
C ALA A 38 3.25 -10.50 9.77
N ASN A 39 3.32 -9.49 10.64
CA ASN A 39 2.39 -9.29 11.75
C ASN A 39 1.26 -8.30 11.43
N VAL A 40 0.85 -8.20 10.17
CA VAL A 40 -0.24 -7.29 9.77
C VAL A 40 -1.56 -7.71 10.43
N GLY A 41 -2.27 -6.74 11.02
CA GLY A 41 -3.57 -6.99 11.62
C GLY A 41 -4.67 -7.17 10.56
N LEU A 42 -5.52 -8.18 10.71
CA LEU A 42 -6.64 -8.45 9.81
C LEU A 42 -7.59 -7.25 9.68
N HIS A 43 -7.83 -6.53 10.77
CA HIS A 43 -8.66 -5.32 10.76
C HIS A 43 -8.08 -4.24 9.82
N SER A 44 -6.75 -4.05 9.82
CA SER A 44 -6.08 -3.11 8.92
C SER A 44 -6.29 -3.50 7.45
N LEU A 45 -6.27 -4.80 7.13
CA LEU A 45 -6.49 -5.30 5.77
C LEU A 45 -7.94 -5.13 5.33
N ILE A 46 -8.91 -5.38 6.21
CA ILE A 46 -10.34 -5.19 5.94
C ILE A 46 -10.62 -3.71 5.65
N GLU A 47 -10.13 -2.81 6.52
CA GLU A 47 -10.29 -1.38 6.34
C GLU A 47 -9.62 -0.88 5.06
N LEU A 48 -8.42 -1.38 4.77
CA LEU A 48 -7.72 -1.03 3.54
C LEU A 48 -8.52 -1.46 2.30
N ARG A 49 -9.05 -2.69 2.29
CA ARG A 49 -9.94 -3.18 1.23
C ARG A 49 -11.19 -2.31 1.09
N ARG A 50 -11.80 -1.91 2.21
CA ARG A 50 -12.99 -1.05 2.24
C ARG A 50 -12.71 0.33 1.62
N VAL A 51 -11.57 0.94 1.97
CA VAL A 51 -11.15 2.25 1.42
C VAL A 51 -10.83 2.16 -0.07
N LEU A 52 -10.18 1.07 -0.51
CA LEU A 52 -9.81 0.88 -1.92
C LEU A 52 -10.99 0.49 -2.83
N ALA A 53 -12.11 0.05 -2.23
CA ALA A 53 -13.32 -0.39 -2.90
C ALA A 53 -13.09 -1.47 -3.98
N ARG A 54 -12.09 -2.33 -3.77
CA ARG A 54 -11.71 -3.42 -4.68
C ARG A 54 -11.02 -4.57 -3.93
N PRO A 55 -10.97 -5.78 -4.51
CA PRO A 55 -10.12 -6.86 -4.00
C PRO A 55 -8.68 -6.41 -3.78
N ILE A 56 -8.04 -6.95 -2.75
CA ILE A 56 -6.61 -6.73 -2.48
C ILE A 56 -5.84 -8.03 -2.69
N GLN A 57 -4.71 -7.94 -3.39
CA GLN A 57 -3.68 -8.97 -3.45
C GLN A 57 -2.59 -8.63 -2.45
N LEU A 58 -2.25 -9.59 -1.60
CA LEU A 58 -1.33 -9.41 -0.49
C LEU A 58 0.05 -9.93 -0.85
N GLU A 59 1.06 -9.08 -0.66
CA GLU A 59 2.46 -9.42 -0.81
C GLU A 59 3.15 -9.32 0.55
N ALA A 60 3.50 -10.45 1.13
CA ALA A 60 4.26 -10.48 2.36
C ALA A 60 5.71 -10.06 2.08
N VAL A 61 6.19 -9.08 2.82
CA VAL A 61 7.57 -8.57 2.73
C VAL A 61 8.25 -8.59 4.10
N THR A 62 9.58 -8.63 4.09
CA THR A 62 10.37 -8.45 5.32
C THR A 62 10.25 -7.02 5.84
N ASP A 63 10.55 -6.81 7.12
CA ASP A 63 10.55 -5.48 7.73
C ASP A 63 11.52 -4.53 7.04
N ASP A 64 12.70 -5.01 6.63
CA ASP A 64 13.69 -4.23 5.89
C ASP A 64 13.17 -3.82 4.50
N THR A 65 12.55 -4.77 3.78
CA THR A 65 11.95 -4.49 2.48
C THR A 65 10.81 -3.49 2.62
N PHE A 66 9.98 -3.65 3.65
CA PHE A 66 8.89 -2.71 3.94
C PHE A 66 9.42 -1.30 4.21
N ALA A 67 10.48 -1.16 5.01
CA ALA A 67 11.10 0.13 5.31
C ALA A 67 11.60 0.83 4.04
N LEU A 68 12.26 0.10 3.14
CA LEU A 68 12.73 0.61 1.84
C LEU A 68 11.57 1.05 0.94
N LEU A 69 10.51 0.24 0.85
CA LEU A 69 9.32 0.58 0.07
C LEU A 69 8.61 1.82 0.63
N LEU A 70 8.50 1.89 1.97
CA LEU A 70 7.91 3.03 2.67
C LEU A 70 8.72 4.31 2.36
N GLN A 71 10.04 4.25 2.52
CA GLN A 71 10.91 5.38 2.21
C GLN A 71 10.71 5.85 0.76
N ARG A 72 10.78 4.93 -0.22
CA ARG A 72 10.60 5.26 -1.65
C ARG A 72 9.25 5.91 -1.97
N VAL A 73 8.17 5.52 -1.29
CA VAL A 73 6.84 6.09 -1.53
C VAL A 73 6.71 7.52 -1.00
N TYR A 74 7.34 7.81 0.14
CA TYR A 74 7.16 9.07 0.86
C TYR A 74 8.38 10.01 0.79
N GLU A 75 9.47 9.61 0.12
CA GLU A 75 10.68 10.42 -0.10
C GLU A 75 10.39 11.80 -0.71
N ASN A 76 9.31 11.92 -1.49
CA ASN A 76 8.91 13.17 -2.14
C ASN A 76 7.75 13.91 -1.45
N ASP A 77 7.25 13.41 -0.31
CA ASP A 77 6.16 14.03 0.45
C ASP A 77 6.68 14.92 1.60
N GLY A 78 7.99 15.20 1.61
CA GLY A 78 8.64 16.14 2.53
C GLY A 78 8.31 17.62 2.31
N SER A 79 7.44 17.97 1.35
CA SER A 79 6.89 19.32 1.17
C SER A 79 5.40 19.34 1.51
N GLY A 80 5.07 19.40 2.79
CA GLY A 80 3.69 19.46 3.25
C GLY A 80 3.58 19.71 4.74
N SER A 81 4.24 20.78 5.22
CA SER A 81 3.83 21.49 6.43
C SER A 81 2.72 22.47 6.10
#